data_AF-A0A0B2QDV1-F1
#
_entry.id   AF-A0A0B2QDV1-F1
#
_cell.length_a   1.000
_cell.length_b   1.000
_cell.length_c   1.000
_cell.angle_alpha   90.00
_cell.angle_beta   90.00
_cell.angle_gamma   90.00
#
_symmetry.space_group_name_H-M   'P 1'
#
loop_
_entity.id
_entity.type
_entity.pdbx_description
1 polymer ?
#
loop_
_entity_poly.entity_id
_entity_poly.type
_entity_poly.pdbx_seq_one_letter_code
_entity_poly.pdbx_strand_id
1 'polypeptide(L)' 'MGKDVSAENMHQGFTHVFESAFESTEGLAEYVAHPAHVEYANLLLPCLEKIVAIDYKPTIVNL' A
#
# COMPACT_ATOMS: atom_id res chain seq x y z
N MET A 1 -9.32 0.46 2.05
CA MET A 1 -8.45 0.67 3.22
C MET A 1 -9.07 0.03 4.45
N GLY A 2 -8.28 -0.33 5.44
CA GLY A 2 -8.78 -0.88 6.72
C GLY A 2 -7.88 -0.45 7.88
N LYS A 3 -8.44 -0.37 9.08
CA LYS A 3 -7.68 -0.20 10.32
C LYS A 3 -7.30 -1.58 10.86
N ASP A 4 -6.08 -1.71 11.40
CA ASP A 4 -5.66 -2.93 12.07
C ASP A 4 -6.60 -3.29 13.22
N VAL A 5 -6.94 -4.58 13.29
CA VAL A 5 -7.79 -5.19 14.33
C VAL A 5 -7.12 -6.42 14.95
N SER A 6 -5.82 -6.62 14.68
CA SER A 6 -5.05 -7.75 15.19
C SER A 6 -4.98 -7.74 16.72
N ALA A 7 -5.05 -8.94 17.32
CA ALA A 7 -4.87 -9.14 18.75
C ALA A 7 -3.44 -9.59 19.09
N GLU A 8 -2.69 -10.01 18.08
CA GLU A 8 -1.38 -10.65 18.18
C GLU A 8 -0.25 -9.66 18.51
N ASN A 9 -0.50 -8.35 18.45
CA ASN A 9 0.47 -7.28 18.72
C ASN A 9 1.76 -7.38 17.87
N MET A 10 1.66 -7.99 16.68
CA MET A 10 2.77 -8.14 15.73
C MET A 10 2.79 -7.06 14.66
N HIS A 11 1.85 -6.12 14.67
CA HIS A 11 1.67 -5.07 13.66
C HIS A 11 2.80 -4.02 13.64
N GLN A 12 3.82 -4.13 14.49
CA GLN A 12 4.99 -3.23 14.53
C GLN A 12 4.61 -1.74 14.61
N GLY A 13 3.47 -1.40 15.19
CA GLY A 13 2.95 -0.03 15.25
C GLY A 13 2.36 0.53 13.94
N PHE A 14 2.23 -0.27 12.88
CA PHE A 14 1.35 0.09 11.75
C PHE A 14 -0.11 -0.01 12.20
N THR A 15 -0.97 0.87 11.68
CA THR A 15 -2.37 1.01 12.14
C THR A 15 -3.41 0.89 11.04
N HIS A 16 -3.02 1.07 9.77
CA HIS A 16 -3.92 1.04 8.63
C HIS A 16 -3.26 0.32 7.46
N VAL A 17 -4.09 -0.32 6.62
CA VAL A 17 -3.71 -0.90 5.35
C VAL A 17 -4.44 -0.16 4.22
N PHE A 18 -3.69 0.21 3.19
CA PHE A 18 -4.22 0.67 1.91
C PHE A 18 -3.89 -0.39 0.87
N GLU A 19 -4.90 -0.81 0.11
CA GLU A 19 -4.75 -1.77 -0.97
C GLU A 19 -5.24 -1.10 -2.26
N SER A 20 -4.44 -1.19 -3.30
CA SER A 20 -4.77 -0.74 -4.66
C SER A 20 -4.49 -1.89 -5.61
N ALA A 21 -5.46 -2.19 -6.48
CA ALA A 21 -5.33 -3.26 -7.46
C ALA A 21 -4.97 -2.66 -8.82
N PHE A 22 -4.00 -3.30 -9.49
CA PHE A 22 -3.55 -2.94 -10.83
C PHE A 22 -3.57 -4.19 -11.71
N GLU A 23 -3.98 -4.03 -12.96
CA GLU A 23 -4.03 -5.12 -13.94
C GLU A 23 -2.62 -5.60 -14.35
N SER A 24 -1.60 -4.73 -14.22
CA SER A 24 -0.23 -5.06 -14.60
C SER A 24 0.83 -4.28 -13.82
N THR A 25 2.08 -4.71 -13.94
CA THR A 25 3.25 -4.02 -13.39
C THR A 25 3.50 -2.66 -14.05
N GLU A 26 3.12 -2.52 -15.33
CA GLU A 26 3.20 -1.27 -16.08
C GLU A 26 2.15 -0.28 -15.56
N GLY A 27 0.93 -0.73 -15.28
CA GLY A 27 -0.11 0.11 -14.69
C GLY A 27 0.27 0.66 -13.30
N LEU A 28 0.98 -0.14 -12.49
CA LEU A 28 1.58 0.33 -11.24
C LEU A 28 2.65 1.40 -11.49
N ALA A 29 3.55 1.19 -12.45
CA ALA A 29 4.60 2.16 -12.78
C ALA A 29 4.02 3.50 -13.28
N GLU A 30 2.98 3.44 -14.13
CA GLU A 30 2.23 4.60 -14.58
C GLU A 30 1.56 5.34 -13.41
N TYR A 31 0.92 4.60 -12.49
CA TYR A 31 0.33 5.17 -11.29
C TYR A 31 1.36 5.90 -10.42
N VAL A 32 2.52 5.28 -10.16
CA VAL A 32 3.58 5.88 -9.34
C VAL A 32 4.13 7.16 -9.98
N ALA A 33 4.30 7.17 -11.30
CA ALA A 33 4.79 8.32 -12.06
C ALA A 33 3.71 9.41 -12.30
N HIS A 34 2.43 9.10 -12.08
CA HIS A 34 1.33 10.01 -12.40
C HIS A 34 1.42 11.30 -11.56
N PRO A 35 1.32 12.50 -12.17
CA PRO A 35 1.47 13.77 -11.44
C PRO A 35 0.52 13.91 -10.24
N ALA A 36 -0.73 13.49 -10.39
CA ALA A 36 -1.72 13.52 -9.31
C ALA A 36 -1.36 12.59 -8.13
N HIS A 37 -0.72 11.44 -8.40
CA HIS A 37 -0.23 10.56 -7.34
C HIS A 37 0.94 11.23 -6.61
N VAL A 38 1.90 11.80 -7.34
CA VAL A 38 3.05 12.50 -6.74
C VAL A 38 2.60 13.69 -5.88
N GLU A 39 1.64 14.48 -6.37
CA GLU A 39 1.06 15.60 -5.63
C GLU A 39 0.40 15.11 -4.34
N TYR A 40 -0.42 14.07 -4.41
CA TYR A 40 -1.08 13.52 -3.23
C TYR A 40 -0.10 12.87 -2.24
N ALA A 41 0.93 12.18 -2.73
CA ALA A 41 1.98 11.59 -1.90
C ALA A 41 2.71 12.67 -1.08
N ASN A 42 2.97 13.85 -1.67
CA ASN A 42 3.57 14.98 -0.95
C ASN A 42 2.68 15.54 0.16
N LEU A 43 1.35 15.39 0.05
CA LEU A 43 0.41 15.76 1.12
C LEU A 43 0.30 14.67 2.19
N LEU A 44 0.33 13.40 1.78
CA LEU A 44 0.11 12.26 2.67
C LEU A 44 1.34 11.91 3.50
N LEU A 45 2.53 11.83 2.88
CA LEU A 45 3.75 11.33 3.54
C LEU A 45 4.11 12.09 4.83
N PRO A 46 3.97 13.43 4.93
CA PRO A 46 4.21 14.16 6.18
C PRO A 46 3.23 13.81 7.31
N CYS A 47 2.05 13.26 6.98
CA CYS A 47 1.05 12.83 7.96
C CYS A 47 1.30 11.43 8.52
N LEU A 48 2.30 10.70 8.00
CA LEU A 48 2.61 9.33 8.38
C LEU A 48 3.88 9.28 9.24
N GLU A 49 3.84 8.54 10.35
CA GLU A 49 5.05 8.24 11.14
C GLU A 49 5.98 7.28 10.38
N LYS A 50 5.40 6.30 9.68
CA LYS A 50 6.11 5.31 8.85
C LYS A 50 5.18 4.68 7.82
N ILE A 51 5.77 4.14 6.75
CA ILE A 51 5.07 3.42 5.69
C ILE A 51 5.89 2.20 5.25
N VAL A 52 5.21 1.12 4.88
CA VAL A 52 5.78 0.01 4.12
C VAL A 52 4.92 -0.18 2.87
N ALA A 53 5.57 -0.35 1.72
CA ALA A 53 4.91 -0.63 0.44
C ALA A 53 5.36 -2.00 -0.05
N ILE A 54 4.41 -2.81 -0.53
CA ILE A 54 4.64 -4.16 -1.02
C ILE A 54 3.83 -4.34 -2.30
N ASP A 55 4.52 -4.58 -3.41
CA ASP A 55 3.92 -4.93 -4.68
C ASP A 55 3.98 -6.45 -4.87
N TYR A 56 2.84 -7.07 -5.17
CA TYR A 56 2.78 -8.51 -5.33
C TYR A 56 1.71 -8.90 -6.36
N LYS A 57 1.86 -10.09 -6.94
CA LYS A 57 0.82 -10.73 -7.75
C LYS A 57 0.13 -11.78 -6.88
N PRO A 58 -1.19 -11.70 -6.65
CA PRO A 58 -1.93 -12.73 -5.94
C PRO A 58 -1.69 -14.08 -6.60
N THR A 59 -1.08 -15.00 -5.88
CA THR A 59 -0.74 -16.34 -6.39
C THR A 59 -1.46 -17.36 -5.53
N ILE A 60 -2.36 -18.13 -6.15
CA ILE A 60 -3.04 -19.23 -5.49
C ILE A 60 -2.11 -20.44 -5.47
N VAL A 61 -1.85 -20.98 -4.28
CA VAL A 61 -1.15 -22.26 -4.14
C VAL A 61 -2.17 -23.38 -4.31
N ASN A 62 -2.09 -24.10 -5.43
CA ASN A 62 -2.85 -25.33 -5.63
C ASN A 62 -2.03 -26.49 -5.05
N LEU A 63 -2.58 -27.14 -4.02
CA LEU A 63 -2.01 -28.32 -3.37
C LEU A 63 -2.39 -29.61 -4.12
#